data_AF-A0A5J5ABX1-F1
#
_entry.id   AF-A0A5J5ABX1-F1
#
_cell.length_a   1.000
_cell.length_b   1.000
_cell.length_c   1.000
_cell.angle_alpha   90.00
_cell.angle_beta   90.00
_cell.angle_gamma   90.00
#
_symmetry.space_group_name_H-M   'P 1'
#
loop_
_entity.id
_entity.type
_entity.pdbx_description
1 polymer ?
#
loop_
_entity_poly.entity_id
_entity_poly.type
_entity_poly.pdbx_seq_one_letter_code
_entity_poly.pdbx_strand_id
1 'polypeptide(L)'
;MVSILSFYKDGSPNIWVRPIEGITMLVDLDKMSIIEYSDRQVVPVPKAEGTDYRASELKPPFAAQTKPITIIQPDGPSFKIDGQEISWADWVFHVTFDVRAGLVICLASIFDLNKGNLHGWVLRQSGWNTIILVKISNVFCMFERYGGDVAWRHTEVAIPGQTIVQVRPEVSLVVWMVSTVGNYDYIIDWEFKRSGSIKVGVGLSGILEAKASFYTHTRQIKEDVYGTLIAEDAIGINHDHFITYYPDLDIDGEDNSFVKA
;
A
#
# COMPACT_ATOMS: atom_id res chain seq x y z
N MET A 1 -10.46 -26.00 -5.90
CA MET A 1 -11.86 -25.53 -6.04
C MET A 1 -11.91 -24.04 -5.75
N VAL A 2 -12.75 -23.29 -6.45
CA VAL A 2 -12.95 -21.84 -6.22
C VAL A 2 -14.44 -21.49 -6.28
N SER A 3 -14.87 -20.56 -5.43
CA SER A 3 -16.20 -19.95 -5.52
C SER A 3 -16.16 -18.80 -6.52
N ILE A 4 -17.15 -18.73 -7.40
CA ILE A 4 -17.27 -17.67 -8.41
C ILE A 4 -18.42 -16.74 -8.04
N LEU A 5 -18.08 -15.47 -7.85
CA LEU A 5 -19.04 -14.36 -7.76
C LEU A 5 -19.12 -13.66 -9.12
N SER A 6 -20.33 -13.22 -9.48
CA SER A 6 -20.58 -12.56 -10.76
C SER A 6 -20.94 -11.10 -10.53
N PHE A 7 -20.50 -10.24 -11.45
CA PHE A 7 -20.72 -8.79 -11.36
C PHE A 7 -21.26 -8.27 -12.69
N TYR A 8 -22.09 -7.25 -12.62
CA TYR A 8 -22.72 -6.66 -13.80
C TYR A 8 -21.94 -5.42 -14.30
N LYS A 9 -21.48 -5.49 -15.55
CA LYS A 9 -20.56 -4.51 -16.14
C LYS A 9 -21.24 -3.35 -16.88
N ASP A 10 -22.47 -3.52 -17.35
CA ASP A 10 -23.05 -2.54 -18.27
C ASP A 10 -23.28 -1.19 -17.59
N GLY A 11 -22.76 -0.12 -18.19
CA GLY A 11 -22.91 1.26 -17.72
C GLY A 11 -21.83 1.76 -16.75
N SER A 12 -20.94 0.91 -16.23
CA SER A 12 -19.79 1.36 -15.40
C SER A 12 -18.66 0.33 -15.37
N PRO A 13 -17.39 0.75 -15.42
CA PRO A 13 -16.25 -0.15 -15.20
C PRO A 13 -16.13 -0.62 -13.75
N ASN A 14 -16.82 0.03 -12.81
CA ASN A 14 -16.78 -0.29 -11.40
C ASN A 14 -17.68 -1.49 -11.08
N ILE A 15 -17.23 -2.68 -11.45
CA ILE A 15 -18.01 -3.92 -11.31
C ILE A 15 -18.16 -4.35 -9.85
N TRP A 16 -17.19 -4.04 -8.99
CA TRP A 16 -17.13 -4.53 -7.60
C TRP A 16 -18.25 -3.99 -6.71
N VAL A 17 -18.86 -2.88 -7.10
CA VAL A 17 -20.05 -2.32 -6.43
C VAL A 17 -21.36 -2.78 -7.05
N ARG A 18 -21.31 -3.71 -8.04
CA ARG A 18 -22.47 -4.18 -8.81
C ARG A 18 -22.55 -5.72 -8.85
N PRO A 19 -22.57 -6.39 -7.70
CA PRO A 19 -22.66 -7.85 -7.64
C PRO A 19 -24.01 -8.35 -8.14
N ILE A 20 -24.01 -9.52 -8.77
CA ILE A 20 -25.19 -10.34 -9.01
C ILE A 20 -25.33 -11.27 -7.82
N GLU A 21 -26.10 -10.82 -6.84
CA GLU A 21 -26.27 -11.50 -5.55
C GLU A 21 -27.24 -12.69 -5.67
N GLY A 22 -27.04 -13.70 -4.81
CA GLY A 22 -27.91 -14.87 -4.71
C GLY A 22 -27.51 -16.05 -5.58
N ILE A 23 -26.65 -15.84 -6.58
CA ILE A 23 -26.06 -16.90 -7.41
C ILE A 23 -24.65 -17.20 -6.94
N THR A 24 -24.31 -18.48 -6.75
CA THR A 24 -22.96 -18.93 -6.42
C THR A 24 -22.63 -20.20 -7.19
N MET A 25 -21.41 -20.26 -7.72
CA MET A 25 -20.90 -21.42 -8.45
C MET A 25 -19.59 -21.90 -7.83
N LEU A 26 -19.50 -23.20 -7.56
CA LEU A 26 -18.23 -23.83 -7.16
C LEU A 26 -17.61 -24.50 -8.39
N VAL A 27 -16.37 -24.13 -8.69
CA VAL A 27 -15.63 -24.63 -9.85
C VAL A 27 -14.44 -25.46 -9.39
N ASP A 28 -14.32 -26.67 -9.95
CA ASP A 28 -13.12 -27.49 -9.87
C ASP A 28 -12.14 -27.00 -10.96
N LEU A 29 -11.00 -26.45 -10.53
CA LEU A 29 -10.01 -25.87 -11.44
C LEU A 29 -9.17 -26.93 -12.16
N ASP A 30 -9.06 -28.15 -11.62
CA ASP A 30 -8.32 -29.22 -12.29
C ASP A 30 -9.15 -29.81 -13.43
N LYS A 31 -10.46 -29.92 -13.20
CA LYS A 31 -11.41 -30.42 -14.21
C LYS A 31 -11.97 -29.33 -15.11
N MET A 32 -11.78 -28.07 -14.75
CA MET A 32 -12.37 -26.91 -15.43
C MET A 32 -13.89 -27.03 -15.58
N SER A 33 -14.58 -27.43 -14.51
CA SER A 33 -16.04 -27.68 -14.53
C SER A 33 -16.74 -27.12 -13.29
N ILE A 34 -17.97 -26.63 -13.46
CA ILE A 34 -18.86 -26.31 -12.35
C ILE A 34 -19.27 -27.63 -11.68
N ILE A 35 -19.03 -27.73 -10.37
CA ILE A 35 -19.39 -28.89 -9.56
C ILE A 35 -20.57 -28.62 -8.63
N GLU A 36 -20.86 -27.34 -8.34
CA GLU A 36 -22.03 -26.92 -7.57
C GLU A 36 -22.58 -25.60 -8.13
N TYR A 37 -23.90 -25.49 -8.18
CA TYR A 37 -24.63 -24.28 -8.58
C TYR A 37 -25.76 -24.03 -7.59
N SER A 38 -25.87 -22.81 -7.09
CA SER A 38 -26.92 -22.39 -6.19
C SER A 38 -27.47 -21.03 -6.64
N ASP A 39 -28.76 -20.97 -6.91
CA ASP A 39 -29.53 -19.74 -7.12
C ASP A 39 -30.55 -19.64 -5.99
N ARG A 40 -30.31 -18.71 -5.06
CA ARG A 40 -31.01 -18.64 -3.77
C ARG A 40 -32.00 -17.51 -3.70
N GLN A 41 -31.72 -16.42 -4.39
CA GLN A 41 -32.49 -15.19 -4.30
C GLN A 41 -32.23 -14.28 -5.50
N VAL A 42 -33.27 -13.57 -5.93
CA VAL A 42 -33.16 -12.52 -6.94
C VAL A 42 -33.13 -11.19 -6.21
N VAL A 43 -31.97 -10.52 -6.23
CA VAL A 43 -31.75 -9.21 -5.60
C VAL A 43 -31.52 -8.15 -6.67
N PRO A 44 -32.02 -6.92 -6.51
CA PRO A 44 -31.70 -5.82 -7.41
C PRO A 44 -30.19 -5.62 -7.52
N VAL A 45 -29.68 -5.47 -8.74
CA VAL A 45 -28.30 -5.09 -8.98
C VAL A 45 -28.16 -3.58 -8.72
N PRO A 46 -27.18 -3.12 -7.92
CA PRO A 46 -26.95 -1.69 -7.71
C PRO A 46 -26.80 -0.92 -9.01
N LYS A 47 -27.26 0.34 -9.00
CA LYS A 47 -27.21 1.23 -10.17
C LYS A 47 -25.76 1.55 -10.55
N ALA A 48 -25.52 1.76 -11.84
CA ALA A 48 -24.21 2.19 -12.35
C ALA A 48 -23.93 3.68 -12.11
N GLU A 49 -24.98 4.48 -11.93
CA GLU A 49 -24.87 5.93 -11.81
C GLU A 49 -24.03 6.34 -10.60
N GLY A 50 -23.08 7.26 -10.81
CA GLY A 50 -22.19 7.76 -9.76
C GLY A 50 -21.05 6.80 -9.36
N THR A 51 -20.87 5.66 -10.05
CA THR A 51 -19.85 4.67 -9.68
C THR A 51 -18.57 4.71 -10.52
N ASP A 52 -18.56 5.42 -11.65
CA ASP A 52 -17.39 5.50 -12.54
C ASP A 52 -16.30 6.39 -11.94
N TYR A 53 -15.10 5.85 -11.80
CA TYR A 53 -13.95 6.53 -11.22
C TYR A 53 -13.05 7.22 -12.27
N ARG A 54 -13.32 7.02 -13.56
CA ARG A 54 -12.48 7.59 -14.63
C ARG A 54 -12.78 9.07 -14.77
N ALA A 55 -11.73 9.89 -14.64
CA ALA A 55 -11.82 11.34 -14.76
C ALA A 55 -12.51 11.82 -16.06
N SER A 56 -12.38 11.06 -17.17
CA SER A 56 -13.02 11.36 -18.45
C SER A 56 -14.55 11.26 -18.43
N GLU A 57 -15.13 10.53 -17.49
CA GLU A 57 -16.58 10.28 -17.40
C GLU A 57 -17.25 11.15 -16.33
N LEU A 58 -16.46 11.87 -15.52
CA LEU A 58 -16.99 12.72 -14.46
C LEU A 58 -17.68 13.96 -15.03
N LYS A 59 -18.84 14.29 -14.45
CA LYS A 59 -19.65 15.45 -14.81
C LYS A 59 -19.53 16.54 -13.74
N PRO A 60 -19.67 17.83 -14.11
CA PRO A 60 -19.72 18.93 -13.14
C PRO A 60 -20.87 18.77 -12.12
N PRO A 61 -20.77 19.35 -10.91
CA PRO A 61 -19.67 20.20 -10.44
C PRO A 61 -18.46 19.38 -9.97
N PHE A 62 -17.26 19.88 -10.25
CA PHE A 62 -16.02 19.29 -9.75
C PHE A 62 -15.64 19.88 -8.39
N ALA A 63 -14.99 19.07 -7.55
CA ALA A 63 -14.41 19.55 -6.30
C ALA A 63 -13.34 20.62 -6.55
N ALA A 64 -13.09 21.49 -5.56
CA ALA A 64 -12.05 22.49 -5.63
C ALA A 64 -10.67 21.84 -5.79
N GLN A 65 -9.93 22.25 -6.82
CA GLN A 65 -8.57 21.75 -7.06
C GLN A 65 -7.52 22.56 -6.29
N THR A 66 -6.49 21.88 -5.81
CA THR A 66 -5.30 22.53 -5.25
C THR A 66 -4.44 23.14 -6.36
N LYS A 67 -3.71 24.22 -6.05
CA LYS A 67 -2.74 24.79 -6.99
C LYS A 67 -1.59 23.80 -7.24
N PRO A 68 -1.04 23.73 -8.47
CA PRO A 68 0.06 22.83 -8.79
C PRO A 68 1.36 23.22 -8.07
N ILE A 69 2.25 22.24 -7.91
CA ILE A 69 3.62 22.41 -7.39
C ILE A 69 4.62 21.77 -8.35
N THR A 70 5.81 22.36 -8.47
CA THR A 70 6.93 21.83 -9.25
C THR A 70 8.06 21.44 -8.30
N ILE A 71 8.52 20.19 -8.37
CA ILE A 71 9.63 19.65 -7.56
C ILE A 71 10.77 19.27 -8.51
N ILE A 72 11.94 19.88 -8.33
CA ILE A 72 13.14 19.64 -9.16
C ILE A 72 14.35 19.53 -8.24
N GLN A 73 15.16 18.49 -8.45
CA GLN A 73 16.51 18.38 -7.88
C GLN A 73 17.52 18.76 -8.97
N PRO A 74 18.08 19.99 -8.95
CA PRO A 74 18.90 20.50 -10.06
C PRO A 74 20.16 19.66 -10.29
N ASP A 75 20.70 19.05 -9.22
CA ASP A 75 21.91 18.22 -9.26
C ASP A 75 21.60 16.71 -9.34
N GLY A 76 20.34 16.34 -9.55
CA GLY A 76 19.87 14.96 -9.52
C GLY A 76 19.56 14.44 -8.11
N PRO A 77 19.12 13.16 -7.99
CA PRO A 77 18.82 12.54 -6.71
C PRO A 77 20.11 12.31 -5.89
N SER A 78 19.98 12.33 -4.56
CA SER A 78 21.12 12.06 -3.67
C SER A 78 21.42 10.57 -3.51
N PHE A 79 20.53 9.69 -3.97
CA PHE A 79 20.76 8.24 -3.97
C PHE A 79 21.45 7.76 -5.25
N LYS A 80 22.23 6.69 -5.12
CA LYS A 80 22.86 5.98 -6.24
C LYS A 80 22.33 4.55 -6.30
N ILE A 81 22.24 4.02 -7.51
CA ILE A 81 21.81 2.65 -7.78
C ILE A 81 22.94 1.95 -8.52
N ASP A 82 23.46 0.87 -7.95
CA ASP A 82 24.39 -0.04 -8.63
C ASP A 82 23.81 -1.46 -8.61
N GLY A 83 23.25 -1.89 -9.75
CA GLY A 83 22.47 -3.11 -9.82
C GLY A 83 21.23 -3.06 -8.93
N GLN A 84 21.26 -3.81 -7.82
CA GLN A 84 20.20 -3.85 -6.79
C GLN A 84 20.60 -3.11 -5.51
N GLU A 85 21.86 -2.67 -5.39
CA GLU A 85 22.35 -1.93 -4.24
C GLU A 85 21.99 -0.45 -4.37
N ILE A 86 21.47 0.10 -3.27
CA ILE A 86 21.06 1.48 -3.11
C ILE A 86 21.96 2.11 -2.05
N SER A 87 22.61 3.20 -2.40
CA SER A 87 23.36 4.04 -1.46
C SER A 87 22.68 5.40 -1.33
N TRP A 88 22.31 5.80 -0.12
CA TRP A 88 21.66 7.09 0.13
C TRP A 88 21.99 7.62 1.53
N ALA A 89 22.48 8.86 1.61
CA ALA A 89 23.00 9.42 2.86
C ALA A 89 23.98 8.44 3.53
N ASP A 90 23.70 8.04 4.76
CA ASP A 90 24.50 7.08 5.52
C ASP A 90 24.02 5.63 5.33
N TRP A 91 22.99 5.38 4.51
CA TRP A 91 22.42 4.06 4.26
C TRP A 91 23.00 3.37 3.03
N VAL A 92 23.17 2.04 3.14
CA VAL A 92 23.38 1.11 2.03
C VAL A 92 22.42 -0.07 2.21
N PHE A 93 21.67 -0.44 1.17
CA PHE A 93 20.74 -1.57 1.21
C PHE A 93 20.51 -2.14 -0.18
N HIS A 94 19.89 -3.30 -0.27
CA HIS A 94 19.52 -3.93 -1.53
C HIS A 94 17.99 -3.91 -1.71
N VAL A 95 17.54 -3.67 -2.94
CA VAL A 95 16.12 -3.75 -3.32
C VAL A 95 15.94 -4.88 -4.32
N THR A 96 15.06 -5.82 -4.00
CA THR A 96 14.76 -6.98 -4.84
C THR A 96 13.25 -7.18 -4.97
N PHE A 97 12.85 -8.10 -5.85
CA PHE A 97 11.45 -8.44 -6.09
C PHE A 97 11.27 -9.95 -6.15
N ASP A 98 10.25 -10.44 -5.45
CA ASP A 98 9.77 -11.82 -5.54
C ASP A 98 8.30 -11.83 -5.99
N VAL A 99 7.93 -12.78 -6.84
CA VAL A 99 6.58 -12.84 -7.41
C VAL A 99 5.49 -13.14 -6.38
N ARG A 100 5.86 -13.67 -5.21
CA ARG A 100 4.94 -13.96 -4.10
C ARG A 100 5.02 -12.91 -3.00
N ALA A 101 6.23 -12.54 -2.57
CA ALA A 101 6.43 -11.58 -1.49
C ALA A 101 6.33 -10.11 -1.93
N GLY A 102 6.54 -9.83 -3.22
CA GLY A 102 6.58 -8.48 -3.75
C GLY A 102 7.94 -7.81 -3.51
N LEU A 103 7.91 -6.56 -3.06
CA LEU A 103 9.09 -5.76 -2.73
C LEU A 103 9.82 -6.32 -1.51
N VAL A 104 11.11 -6.62 -1.66
CA VAL A 104 11.97 -7.12 -0.58
C VAL A 104 13.17 -6.18 -0.41
N ILE A 105 13.35 -5.68 0.81
CA ILE A 105 14.55 -4.95 1.23
C ILE A 105 15.52 -5.96 1.83
N CYS A 106 16.80 -5.90 1.46
CA CYS A 106 17.86 -6.79 1.95
C CYS A 106 19.08 -5.99 2.41
N LEU A 107 19.90 -6.57 3.30
CA LEU A 107 21.23 -6.04 3.66
C LEU A 107 21.26 -4.54 4.05
N ALA A 108 20.20 -4.04 4.69
CA ALA A 108 20.12 -2.63 5.04
C ALA A 108 21.12 -2.29 6.12
N SER A 109 21.97 -1.29 5.90
CA SER A 109 23.04 -0.90 6.81
C SER A 109 23.15 0.61 6.88
N ILE A 110 23.44 1.15 8.06
CA ILE A 110 23.70 2.57 8.27
C ILE A 110 25.13 2.80 8.76
N PHE A 111 25.78 3.82 8.23
CA PHE A 111 27.13 4.20 8.62
C PHE A 111 27.13 4.96 9.95
N ASP A 112 27.86 4.45 10.94
CA ASP A 112 28.08 5.15 12.20
C ASP A 112 29.34 6.02 12.09
N LEU A 113 29.13 7.33 11.93
CA LEU A 113 30.21 8.32 11.84
C LEU A 113 31.17 8.31 13.04
N ASN A 114 30.72 7.90 14.23
CA ASN A 114 31.57 7.87 15.43
C ASN A 114 32.45 6.62 15.50
N LYS A 115 32.00 5.51 14.92
CA LYS A 115 32.73 4.23 14.89
C LYS A 115 33.52 4.02 13.60
N GLY A 116 33.21 4.78 12.55
CA GLY A 116 33.87 4.70 11.25
C GLY A 116 33.54 3.43 10.45
N ASN A 117 32.45 2.74 10.79
CA ASN A 117 32.03 1.47 10.18
C ASN A 117 30.53 1.46 9.85
N LEU A 118 30.13 0.58 8.92
CA LEU A 118 28.72 0.28 8.65
C LEU A 118 28.16 -0.68 9.71
N HIS A 119 26.96 -0.37 10.19
CA HIS A 119 26.18 -1.19 11.11
C HIS A 119 24.97 -1.72 10.32
N GLY A 120 24.92 -3.03 10.11
CA GLY A 120 24.09 -3.65 9.08
C GLY A 120 23.13 -4.71 9.58
N TRP A 121 21.99 -4.81 8.89
CA TRP A 121 20.88 -5.74 9.05
C TRP A 121 20.81 -6.63 7.83
N VAL A 122 20.54 -7.92 7.98
CA VAL A 122 20.39 -8.84 6.85
C VAL A 122 18.97 -9.37 6.78
N LEU A 123 18.20 -8.91 5.80
CA LEU A 123 17.01 -9.61 5.32
C LEU A 123 17.43 -10.54 4.18
N ARG A 124 17.23 -11.86 4.32
CA ARG A 124 17.44 -12.86 3.26
C ARG A 124 16.12 -13.49 2.84
N GLN A 125 15.96 -13.71 1.54
CA GLN A 125 14.92 -14.61 1.04
C GLN A 125 15.45 -15.49 -0.11
N SER A 126 15.10 -16.78 -0.09
CA SER A 126 15.38 -17.78 -1.13
C SER A 126 14.19 -17.92 -2.09
N GLY A 127 14.44 -17.85 -3.40
CA GLY A 127 13.43 -17.99 -4.46
C GLY A 127 13.44 -19.37 -5.17
N TRP A 128 12.29 -19.71 -5.79
CA TRP A 128 11.99 -20.99 -6.45
C TRP A 128 12.16 -20.96 -7.99
N ASN A 129 12.29 -22.15 -8.59
CA ASN A 129 12.53 -22.37 -10.02
C ASN A 129 11.23 -22.60 -10.82
N THR A 130 10.86 -21.67 -11.71
CA THR A 130 10.16 -21.94 -13.00
C THR A 130 10.37 -20.73 -13.92
N ILE A 131 10.88 -20.96 -15.14
CA ILE A 131 11.35 -19.91 -16.05
C ILE A 131 10.32 -19.69 -17.16
N ILE A 132 9.40 -18.75 -16.94
CA ILE A 132 8.85 -17.93 -18.02
C ILE A 132 9.19 -16.49 -17.64
N LEU A 133 10.04 -15.83 -18.42
CA LEU A 133 10.47 -14.46 -18.14
C LEU A 133 9.41 -13.47 -18.62
N VAL A 134 8.71 -12.85 -17.68
CA VAL A 134 7.79 -11.74 -17.94
C VAL A 134 8.43 -10.46 -17.42
N LYS A 135 8.64 -9.48 -18.31
CA LYS A 135 9.10 -8.15 -17.89
C LYS A 135 7.92 -7.35 -17.35
N ILE A 136 7.98 -7.00 -16.06
CA ILE A 136 7.06 -6.05 -15.44
C ILE A 136 7.83 -4.74 -15.28
N SER A 137 7.29 -3.65 -15.83
CA SER A 137 7.95 -2.34 -15.79
C SER A 137 7.36 -1.49 -14.68
N ASN A 138 8.18 -0.65 -14.04
CA ASN A 138 7.77 0.26 -12.96
C ASN A 138 7.11 -0.46 -11.77
N VAL A 139 7.62 -1.64 -11.41
CA VAL A 139 7.12 -2.46 -10.29
C VAL A 139 7.20 -1.72 -8.96
N PHE A 140 8.26 -0.95 -8.78
CA PHE A 140 8.43 -0.04 -7.65
C PHE A 140 9.07 1.25 -8.13
N CYS A 141 8.91 2.31 -7.34
CA CYS A 141 9.59 3.58 -7.51
C CYS A 141 10.43 3.93 -6.28
N MET A 142 11.36 4.85 -6.46
CA MET A 142 12.19 5.36 -5.39
C MET A 142 12.36 6.87 -5.53
N PHE A 143 12.21 7.61 -4.44
CA PHE A 143 12.29 9.06 -4.43
C PHE A 143 12.66 9.60 -3.05
N GLU A 144 13.26 10.79 -3.04
CA GLU A 144 13.50 11.54 -1.80
C GLU A 144 12.26 12.38 -1.48
N ARG A 145 11.75 12.24 -0.25
CA ARG A 145 10.62 13.00 0.25
C ARG A 145 11.12 14.26 0.93
N TYR A 146 10.83 15.40 0.31
CA TYR A 146 11.08 16.73 0.85
C TYR A 146 9.74 17.34 1.26
N GLY A 147 9.58 17.72 2.54
CA GLY A 147 8.43 18.54 2.92
C GLY A 147 7.99 18.42 4.37
N GLY A 148 7.87 19.57 5.04
CA GLY A 148 7.11 19.78 6.27
C GLY A 148 7.77 19.32 7.56
N ASP A 149 8.54 18.23 7.52
CA ASP A 149 9.05 17.60 8.72
C ASP A 149 10.39 18.21 9.19
N VAL A 150 10.51 18.37 10.51
CA VAL A 150 11.69 18.87 11.19
C VAL A 150 12.44 17.69 11.78
N ALA A 151 13.67 17.44 11.32
CA ALA A 151 14.53 16.40 11.88
C ALA A 151 14.82 16.69 13.36
N TRP A 152 15.20 17.93 13.66
CA TRP A 152 15.26 18.46 15.01
C TRP A 152 15.26 19.99 15.02
N ARG A 153 14.82 20.58 16.12
CA ARG A 153 14.90 22.03 16.37
C ARG A 153 15.10 22.34 17.84
N HIS A 154 15.74 23.47 18.12
CA HIS A 154 15.86 24.02 19.46
C HIS A 154 15.83 25.55 19.45
N THR A 155 15.30 26.13 20.52
CA THR A 155 15.28 27.57 20.76
C THR A 155 15.73 27.83 22.19
N GLU A 156 16.90 28.45 22.35
CA GLU A 156 17.48 28.82 23.63
C GLU A 156 17.32 30.32 23.85
N VAL A 157 16.78 30.70 25.01
CA VAL A 157 16.47 32.08 25.42
C VAL A 157 16.90 32.36 26.87
N ALA A 158 17.39 31.37 27.59
CA ALA A 158 17.84 31.49 28.98
C ALA A 158 19.23 32.14 29.09
N ILE A 159 19.96 32.28 27.98
CA ILE A 159 21.27 32.95 27.95
C ILE A 159 21.04 34.47 27.87
N PRO A 160 21.42 35.26 28.90
CA PRO A 160 21.16 36.70 28.91
C PRO A 160 21.73 37.40 27.66
N GLY A 161 20.87 38.16 26.98
CA GLY A 161 21.23 38.91 25.78
C GLY A 161 21.41 38.05 24.51
N GLN A 162 21.06 36.76 24.53
CA GLN A 162 21.19 35.88 23.38
C GLN A 162 19.89 35.10 23.12
N THR A 163 19.52 35.03 21.84
CA THR A 163 18.48 34.11 21.33
C THR A 163 19.13 33.21 20.30
N ILE A 164 19.17 31.90 20.56
CA ILE A 164 19.78 30.92 19.66
C ILE A 164 18.67 30.03 19.10
N VAL A 165 18.52 30.01 17.78
CA VAL A 165 17.56 29.15 17.09
C VAL A 165 18.31 28.23 16.14
N GLN A 166 18.04 26.93 16.23
CA GLN A 166 18.58 25.90 15.34
C GLN A 166 17.46 25.01 14.82
N VAL A 167 17.49 24.71 13.52
CA VAL A 167 16.52 23.84 12.84
C VAL A 167 17.26 23.03 11.78
N ARG A 168 16.92 21.75 11.67
CA ARG A 168 17.32 20.88 10.54
C ARG A 168 16.09 20.26 9.91
N PRO A 169 15.94 20.34 8.57
CA PRO A 169 14.85 19.68 7.87
C PRO A 169 15.07 18.17 7.82
N GLU A 170 13.99 17.41 7.85
CA GLU A 170 14.01 15.99 7.53
C GLU A 170 14.00 15.80 6.01
N VAL A 171 14.80 14.84 5.53
CA VAL A 171 14.73 14.30 4.18
C VAL A 171 14.82 12.78 4.33
N SER A 172 13.85 12.07 3.78
CA SER A 172 13.79 10.61 3.81
C SER A 172 13.81 10.03 2.39
N LEU A 173 14.31 8.81 2.27
CA LEU A 173 14.24 8.03 1.03
C LEU A 173 13.06 7.05 1.13
N VAL A 174 12.22 7.03 0.11
CA VAL A 174 11.05 6.14 0.03
C VAL A 174 11.24 5.18 -1.12
N VAL A 175 11.03 3.87 -0.85
CA VAL A 175 10.86 2.82 -1.86
C VAL A 175 9.42 2.32 -1.79
N TRP A 176 8.70 2.35 -2.91
CA TRP A 176 7.25 2.17 -2.95
C TRP A 176 6.85 1.23 -4.10
N MET A 177 6.16 0.13 -3.80
CA MET A 177 5.58 -0.84 -4.75
C MET A 177 4.06 -1.07 -4.63
N VAL A 178 3.25 -0.67 -5.63
CA VAL A 178 1.79 -0.92 -5.66
C VAL A 178 1.47 -2.37 -5.97
N SER A 179 0.60 -2.98 -5.15
CA SER A 179 -0.01 -4.27 -5.44
C SER A 179 -1.52 -4.15 -5.47
N THR A 180 -2.13 -4.50 -6.60
CA THR A 180 -3.59 -4.55 -6.75
C THR A 180 -4.05 -5.99 -6.76
N VAL A 181 -4.91 -6.38 -5.81
CA VAL A 181 -5.50 -7.72 -5.73
C VAL A 181 -7.01 -7.58 -5.83
N GLY A 182 -7.54 -7.91 -7.00
CA GLY A 182 -8.96 -7.77 -7.28
C GLY A 182 -9.43 -6.32 -7.17
N ASN A 183 -10.20 -6.03 -6.15
CA ASN A 183 -10.79 -4.73 -5.88
C ASN A 183 -9.92 -3.80 -5.02
N TYR A 184 -8.89 -4.31 -4.34
CA TYR A 184 -8.06 -3.51 -3.42
C TYR A 184 -6.71 -3.14 -4.00
N ASP A 185 -6.26 -1.93 -3.67
CA ASP A 185 -4.91 -1.43 -3.94
C ASP A 185 -4.15 -1.27 -2.61
N TYR A 186 -3.01 -1.94 -2.50
CA TYR A 186 -2.14 -1.91 -1.33
C TYR A 186 -0.91 -1.06 -1.60
N ILE A 187 -0.68 -0.07 -0.72
CA ILE A 187 0.38 0.92 -0.84
C ILE A 187 1.49 0.71 0.20
N ILE A 188 2.59 0.05 -0.17
CA ILE A 188 3.67 -0.40 0.72
C ILE A 188 4.92 0.48 0.56
N ASP A 189 5.10 1.42 1.50
CA ASP A 189 6.26 2.30 1.57
C ASP A 189 7.31 1.74 2.55
N TRP A 190 8.57 1.63 2.10
CA TRP A 190 9.74 1.55 2.97
C TRP A 190 10.43 2.92 3.00
N GLU A 191 10.40 3.58 4.15
CA GLU A 191 10.96 4.91 4.36
C GLU A 191 12.21 4.85 5.25
N PHE A 192 13.36 5.23 4.69
CA PHE A 192 14.64 5.33 5.38
C PHE A 192 14.91 6.77 5.79
N LYS A 193 15.30 6.98 7.05
CA LYS A 193 15.56 8.31 7.63
C LYS A 193 17.02 8.47 8.01
N ARG A 194 17.51 9.71 7.94
CA ARG A 194 18.89 10.06 8.36
C ARG A 194 19.12 9.88 9.87
N SER A 195 18.06 9.78 10.65
CA SER A 195 18.11 9.45 12.08
C SER A 195 18.44 7.99 12.38
N GLY A 196 18.52 7.12 11.36
CA GLY A 196 18.62 5.66 11.53
C GLY A 196 17.28 4.95 11.64
N SER A 197 16.16 5.68 11.59
CA SER A 197 14.83 5.06 11.60
C SER A 197 14.46 4.46 10.25
N ILE A 198 13.87 3.27 10.27
CA ILE A 198 13.14 2.68 9.15
C ILE A 198 11.66 2.72 9.51
N LYS A 199 10.84 3.29 8.64
CA LYS A 199 9.39 3.33 8.79
C LYS A 199 8.75 2.57 7.64
N VAL A 200 7.90 1.60 7.98
CA VAL A 200 7.10 0.86 7.00
C VAL A 200 5.67 1.40 7.05
N GLY A 201 5.15 1.81 5.91
CA GLY A 201 3.80 2.35 5.75
C GLY A 201 2.94 1.47 4.86
N VAL A 202 1.67 1.27 5.25
CA VAL A 202 0.65 0.65 4.40
C VAL A 202 -0.49 1.64 4.20
N GLY A 203 -0.72 2.05 2.96
CA GLY A 203 -1.94 2.71 2.53
C GLY A 203 -2.90 1.71 1.89
N LEU A 204 -4.19 1.94 2.05
CA LEU A 204 -5.25 1.16 1.40
C LEU A 204 -6.08 2.08 0.51
N SER A 205 -6.32 1.64 -0.71
CA SER A 205 -7.22 2.26 -1.67
C SER A 205 -7.96 1.18 -2.46
N GLY A 206 -8.56 1.55 -3.58
CA GLY A 206 -9.34 0.66 -4.43
C GLY A 206 -10.83 0.83 -4.19
N ILE A 207 -11.56 -0.27 -4.33
CA ILE A 207 -13.02 -0.31 -4.33
C ILE A 207 -13.52 -1.28 -3.26
N LEU A 208 -14.55 -0.89 -2.51
CA LEU A 208 -15.23 -1.80 -1.60
C LEU A 208 -15.86 -2.97 -2.37
N GLU A 209 -15.66 -4.18 -1.89
CA GLU A 209 -16.48 -5.31 -2.31
C GLU A 209 -17.89 -5.13 -1.73
N ALA A 210 -18.87 -4.91 -2.60
CA ALA A 210 -20.25 -4.72 -2.18
C ALA A 210 -21.03 -6.03 -2.23
N LYS A 211 -22.05 -6.11 -1.38
CA LYS A 211 -23.14 -7.07 -1.44
C LYS A 211 -24.41 -6.36 -1.90
N ALA A 212 -25.18 -6.95 -2.83
CA ALA A 212 -26.46 -6.34 -3.21
C ALA A 212 -27.51 -6.56 -2.11
N SER A 213 -28.45 -5.63 -2.00
CA SER A 213 -29.55 -5.69 -1.03
C SER A 213 -30.83 -5.09 -1.58
N PHE A 214 -31.94 -5.29 -0.87
CA PHE A 214 -33.22 -4.65 -1.16
C PHE A 214 -33.38 -3.28 -0.47
N TYR A 215 -32.33 -2.81 0.23
CA TYR A 215 -32.41 -1.61 1.04
C TYR A 215 -31.96 -0.38 0.24
N THR A 216 -32.81 0.63 0.22
CA THR A 216 -32.48 1.96 -0.32
C THR A 216 -32.19 2.97 0.80
N HIS A 217 -32.64 2.71 2.03
CA HIS A 217 -32.47 3.59 3.17
C HIS A 217 -32.16 2.80 4.45
N THR A 218 -31.27 3.31 5.29
CA THR A 218 -30.84 2.68 6.55
C THR A 218 -31.99 2.31 7.49
N ARG A 219 -33.07 3.10 7.52
CA ARG A 219 -34.28 2.84 8.32
C ARG A 219 -34.99 1.51 8.01
N GLN A 220 -34.75 0.93 6.83
CA GLN A 220 -35.34 -0.35 6.41
C GLN A 220 -34.60 -1.55 7.02
N ILE A 221 -33.38 -1.36 7.51
CA ILE A 221 -32.57 -2.41 8.12
C ILE A 221 -33.10 -2.68 9.53
N LYS A 222 -33.50 -3.92 9.79
CA LYS A 222 -34.09 -4.37 11.08
C LYS A 222 -33.28 -5.46 11.77
N GLU A 223 -32.23 -5.94 11.12
CA GLU A 223 -31.36 -7.01 11.57
C GLU A 223 -29.91 -6.66 11.24
N ASP A 224 -28.97 -7.44 11.75
CA ASP A 224 -27.57 -7.31 11.38
C ASP A 224 -27.37 -7.76 9.93
N VAL A 225 -26.85 -6.84 9.11
CA VAL A 225 -26.55 -7.09 7.70
C VAL A 225 -25.06 -7.33 7.44
N TYR A 226 -24.26 -7.44 8.51
CA TYR A 226 -22.81 -7.68 8.48
C TYR A 226 -22.03 -6.65 7.66
N GLY A 227 -22.50 -5.40 7.68
CA GLY A 227 -21.94 -4.33 6.87
C GLY A 227 -22.66 -3.01 7.05
N THR A 228 -22.31 -2.05 6.20
CA THR A 228 -22.92 -0.71 6.17
C THR A 228 -23.59 -0.48 4.82
N LEU A 229 -24.81 0.08 4.81
CA LEU A 229 -25.45 0.54 3.57
C LEU A 229 -24.70 1.77 3.04
N ILE A 230 -23.96 1.60 1.96
CA ILE A 230 -23.08 2.63 1.38
C ILE A 230 -23.73 3.37 0.19
N ALA A 231 -24.70 2.74 -0.46
CA ALA A 231 -25.56 3.33 -1.49
C ALA A 231 -26.89 2.58 -1.54
N GLU A 232 -27.85 3.07 -2.34
CA GLU A 232 -29.06 2.29 -2.64
C GLU A 232 -28.67 0.90 -3.17
N ASP A 233 -29.28 -0.13 -2.59
CA ASP A 233 -29.09 -1.53 -2.94
C ASP A 233 -27.68 -2.09 -2.68
N ALA A 234 -26.75 -1.34 -2.09
CA ALA A 234 -25.35 -1.75 -1.90
C ALA A 234 -24.88 -1.67 -0.44
N ILE A 235 -24.48 -2.83 0.10
CA ILE A 235 -23.91 -2.96 1.44
C ILE A 235 -22.40 -3.22 1.31
N GLY A 236 -21.58 -2.36 1.92
CA GLY A 236 -20.16 -2.63 2.11
C GLY A 236 -19.99 -3.60 3.28
N ILE A 237 -19.47 -4.79 3.01
CA ILE A 237 -19.35 -5.86 4.00
C ILE A 237 -18.19 -5.59 4.95
N ASN A 238 -18.40 -5.86 6.24
CA ASN A 238 -17.37 -5.76 7.27
C ASN A 238 -16.26 -6.78 6.97
N HIS A 239 -15.00 -6.33 6.98
CA HIS A 239 -13.84 -7.18 6.77
C HIS A 239 -12.60 -6.52 7.39
N ASP A 240 -11.56 -7.33 7.60
CA ASP A 240 -10.29 -6.90 8.18
C ASP A 240 -9.16 -7.04 7.17
N HIS A 241 -8.15 -6.18 7.29
CA HIS A 241 -6.89 -6.29 6.57
C HIS A 241 -5.77 -6.56 7.57
N PHE A 242 -5.19 -7.76 7.52
CA PHE A 242 -4.06 -8.14 8.35
C PHE A 242 -2.79 -8.22 7.50
N ILE A 243 -1.81 -7.39 7.83
CA ILE A 243 -0.49 -7.36 7.19
C ILE A 243 0.53 -7.85 8.20
N THR A 244 1.31 -8.85 7.81
CA THR A 244 2.40 -9.40 8.63
C THR A 244 3.73 -9.16 7.94
N TYR A 245 4.72 -8.71 8.70
CA TYR A 245 6.08 -8.51 8.22
C TYR A 245 6.99 -9.63 8.70
N TYR A 246 8.04 -9.90 7.93
CA TYR A 246 9.14 -10.76 8.32
C TYR A 246 10.40 -9.89 8.52
N PRO A 247 10.63 -9.35 9.73
CA PRO A 247 11.86 -8.62 10.05
C PRO A 247 12.94 -9.60 10.54
N ASP A 248 13.82 -10.00 9.63
CA ASP A 248 15.10 -10.66 9.97
C ASP A 248 16.09 -9.57 10.41
N LEU A 249 16.30 -9.45 11.72
CA LEU A 249 17.10 -8.39 12.31
C LEU A 249 18.40 -8.97 12.83
N ASP A 250 19.51 -8.40 12.35
CA ASP A 250 20.88 -8.62 12.84
C ASP A 250 21.42 -7.32 13.47
N ILE A 251 20.99 -6.99 14.69
CA ILE A 251 21.42 -5.78 15.43
C ILE A 251 22.92 -5.87 15.72
N ASP A 252 23.77 -5.19 14.93
CA ASP A 252 25.23 -5.27 15.02
C ASP A 252 25.78 -6.71 14.91
N GLY A 253 25.04 -7.59 14.22
CA GLY A 253 25.35 -9.02 14.07
C GLY A 253 24.16 -9.93 14.42
N GLU A 254 24.34 -11.24 14.20
CA GLU A 254 23.27 -12.26 14.31
C GLU A 254 22.90 -12.61 15.77
N ASP A 255 23.80 -12.36 16.73
CA ASP A 255 23.61 -12.72 18.14
C ASP A 255 22.69 -11.70 18.85
N ASN A 256 21.38 -11.84 18.65
CA ASN A 256 20.38 -10.92 19.18
C ASN A 256 19.50 -11.52 20.28
N SER A 257 18.84 -10.66 21.04
CA SER A 257 17.86 -11.04 22.06
C SER A 257 16.71 -10.04 22.07
N PHE A 258 15.49 -10.54 22.31
CA PHE A 258 14.32 -9.68 22.45
C PHE A 258 14.17 -9.21 23.90
N VAL A 259 14.13 -7.90 24.11
CA VAL A 259 13.92 -7.29 25.42
C VAL A 259 12.62 -6.48 25.39
N LYS A 260 11.73 -6.76 26.34
CA LYS A 260 10.52 -5.96 26.56
C LYS A 260 10.86 -4.81 27.51
N ALA A 261 10.88 -3.58 26.98
CA ALA A 261 11.03 -2.35 27.77
C ALA A 261 9.71 -1.95 28.44
#